data_AF-A0A6C0DIH8-F1
#
_entry.id   AF-A0A6C0DIH8-F1
#
_cell.length_a   1.000
_cell.length_b   1.000
_cell.length_c   1.000
_cell.angle_alpha   90.00
_cell.angle_beta   90.00
_cell.angle_gamma   90.00
#
_symmetry.space_group_name_H-M   'P 1'
#
loop_
_entity.id
_entity.type
_entity.pdbx_description
1 polymer ?
#
loop_
_entity_poly.entity_id
_entity_poly.type
_entity_poly.pdbx_seq_one_letter_code
_entity_poly.pdbx_strand_id
1 'polypeptide(L)'
;MDIKLALEILEIDTSQINYKNITLKYLKKKYHKLALQNHPDKNGNTIETKMKFQNINDAYHYLVKELNWLNECHDDIKREYNSEEETQDQRQQQQSPYMELLQIFMRGVFEGKYNDIIFKIIQDIVLGCKKISLKLFEDLDKDTCVKIYSFLSKYQKTLHINTITLSNMREIVQEKFNDVLVYKLNPSINDLINNNIFKLNVFDEICYVPLWIKESYFDISNCEIITLCEPELPDNILIDDNNNLYVTKRISIKDELIDLIQHGGDLKIYIGEKVFEIPTKELNMKKEQVYIIKNMGLLKNVDDIDFETYLDDQKNKDLFKNADIIVNIEFY
;
A
#
# COMPACT_ATOMS: atom_id res chain seq x y z
N MET A 1 33.01 17.91 24.84
CA MET A 1 31.90 16.92 24.83
C MET A 1 32.51 15.55 24.52
N ASP A 2 32.02 14.46 25.12
CA ASP A 2 32.48 13.08 24.84
C ASP A 2 31.45 12.37 23.91
N ILE A 3 31.89 11.37 23.14
CA ILE A 3 31.08 10.58 22.20
C ILE A 3 29.88 9.95 22.91
N LYS A 4 30.07 9.42 24.12
CA LYS A 4 28.98 8.82 24.90
C LYS A 4 27.90 9.85 25.24
N LEU A 5 28.31 11.03 25.68
CA LEU A 5 27.41 12.14 26.01
C LEU A 5 26.66 12.63 24.76
N ALA A 6 27.35 12.71 23.62
CA ALA A 6 26.73 13.11 22.35
C ALA A 6 25.64 12.13 21.88
N LEU A 7 25.90 10.83 22.02
CA LEU A 7 24.95 9.76 21.70
C LEU A 7 23.75 9.78 22.65
N GLU A 8 23.98 10.07 23.94
CA GLU A 8 22.93 10.22 24.94
C GLU A 8 22.02 11.41 24.63
N ILE A 9 22.59 12.58 24.31
CA ILE A 9 21.84 13.79 23.92
C ILE A 9 20.97 13.53 22.68
N LEU A 10 21.45 12.71 21.73
CA LEU A 10 20.69 12.35 20.54
C LEU A 10 19.76 11.13 20.70
N GLU A 11 19.58 10.64 21.93
CA GLU A 11 18.76 9.46 22.24
C GLU A 11 19.09 8.25 21.34
N ILE A 12 20.39 8.02 21.13
CA ILE A 12 20.89 6.86 20.37
C ILE A 12 21.28 5.78 21.37
N ASP A 13 20.51 4.70 21.38
CA ASP A 13 20.74 3.58 22.27
C ASP A 13 22.01 2.82 21.87
N THR A 14 23.00 2.83 22.76
CA THR A 14 24.29 2.16 22.58
C THR A 14 24.26 0.70 23.00
N SER A 15 23.17 0.23 23.61
CA SER A 15 22.99 -1.16 24.04
C SER A 15 22.61 -2.11 22.90
N GLN A 16 22.09 -1.57 21.79
CA GLN A 16 21.60 -2.37 20.65
C GLN A 16 22.39 -2.19 19.35
N ILE A 17 23.20 -1.13 19.23
CA ILE A 17 23.89 -0.76 17.97
C ILE A 17 25.37 -0.47 18.27
N ASN A 18 26.28 -1.18 17.60
CA ASN A 18 27.71 -0.82 17.62
C ASN A 18 27.87 0.57 16.97
N TYR A 19 28.51 1.52 17.66
CA TYR A 19 28.70 2.91 17.19
C TYR A 19 29.32 3.01 15.78
N LYS A 20 30.05 1.97 15.33
CA LYS A 20 30.59 1.87 13.97
C LYS A 20 29.56 1.60 12.87
N ASN A 21 28.35 1.16 13.23
CA ASN A 21 27.27 0.84 12.29
C ASN A 21 26.23 1.96 12.17
N ILE A 22 26.42 3.08 12.87
CA ILE A 22 25.56 4.26 12.73
C ILE A 22 25.82 4.83 11.34
N THR A 23 24.80 4.91 10.50
CA THR A 23 24.91 5.57 9.20
C THR A 23 24.65 7.06 9.35
N LEU A 24 25.26 7.89 8.49
CA LEU A 24 24.99 9.33 8.45
C LEU A 24 23.49 9.61 8.23
N LYS A 25 22.80 8.82 7.39
CA LYS A 25 21.34 8.91 7.18
C LYS A 25 20.57 8.73 8.49
N TYR A 26 20.96 7.77 9.32
CA TYR A 26 20.33 7.54 10.62
C TYR A 26 20.62 8.68 11.61
N LEU A 27 21.87 9.16 11.68
CA LEU A 27 22.24 10.28 12.54
C LEU A 27 21.45 11.55 12.17
N LYS A 28 21.40 11.91 10.88
CA LYS A 28 20.60 13.03 10.37
C LYS A 28 19.13 12.90 10.77
N LYS A 29 18.54 11.71 10.58
CA LYS A 29 17.14 11.45 10.95
C LYS A 29 16.88 11.66 12.45
N LYS A 30 17.81 11.24 13.30
CA LYS A 30 17.73 11.44 14.76
C LYS A 30 17.85 12.92 15.13
N TYR A 31 18.84 13.62 14.57
CA TYR A 31 19.02 15.05 14.77
C TYR A 31 17.76 15.83 14.38
N HIS A 32 17.25 15.68 13.16
CA HIS A 32 16.07 16.42 12.70
C HIS A 32 14.84 16.14 13.57
N LYS A 33 14.64 14.89 14.00
CA LYS A 33 13.53 14.54 14.90
C LYS A 33 13.63 15.28 16.25
N LEU A 34 14.80 15.29 16.88
CA LEU A 34 15.01 15.91 18.18
C LEU A 34 15.01 17.45 18.10
N ALA A 35 15.60 17.99 17.03
CA ALA A 35 15.55 19.41 16.71
C ALA A 35 14.10 19.90 16.55
N LEU A 36 13.27 19.14 15.83
CA LEU A 36 11.83 19.44 15.69
C LEU A 36 11.08 19.38 17.02
N GLN A 37 11.35 18.37 17.86
CA GLN A 37 10.71 18.22 19.17
C GLN A 37 11.03 19.38 20.12
N ASN A 38 12.27 19.84 20.12
CA ASN A 38 12.80 20.81 21.08
C ASN A 38 12.96 22.20 20.46
N HIS A 39 12.34 22.49 19.31
CA HIS A 39 12.51 23.79 18.66
C HIS A 39 11.89 24.93 19.52
N PRO A 40 12.57 26.08 19.67
CA PRO A 40 12.09 27.21 20.47
C PRO A 40 10.70 27.74 20.07
N ASP A 41 10.43 27.90 18.76
CA ASP A 41 9.12 28.36 18.23
C ASP A 41 7.92 27.50 18.68
N LYS A 42 8.12 26.21 18.97
CA LYS A 42 7.05 25.29 19.39
C LYS A 42 6.94 25.10 20.89
N ASN A 43 7.97 25.48 21.64
CA ASN A 43 8.08 25.23 23.08
C ASN A 43 8.14 26.53 23.89
N GLY A 44 7.48 27.59 23.40
CA GLY A 44 7.31 28.83 24.15
C GLY A 44 8.58 29.69 24.28
N ASN A 45 9.59 29.47 23.43
CA ASN A 45 10.83 30.28 23.39
C ASN A 45 11.53 30.48 24.75
N THR A 46 11.43 29.49 25.65
CA THR A 46 12.07 29.58 26.97
C THR A 46 13.59 29.41 26.87
N ILE A 47 14.32 29.93 27.87
CA ILE A 47 15.78 29.80 27.96
C ILE A 47 16.19 28.32 27.99
N GLU A 48 15.45 27.49 28.74
CA GLU A 48 15.71 26.06 28.85
C GLU A 48 15.54 25.34 27.50
N THR A 49 14.50 25.66 26.75
CA THR A 49 14.30 25.07 25.42
C THR A 49 15.39 25.50 24.45
N LYS A 50 15.81 26.77 24.51
CA LYS A 50 16.91 27.28 23.69
C LYS A 50 18.21 26.55 23.98
N MET A 51 18.57 26.38 25.26
CA MET A 51 19.75 25.60 25.66
C MET A 51 19.66 24.14 25.21
N LYS A 52 18.49 23.51 25.36
CA LYS A 52 18.28 22.12 24.95
C LYS A 52 18.44 21.94 23.44
N PHE A 53 17.91 22.86 22.64
CA PHE A 53 18.07 22.87 21.19
C PHE A 53 19.55 23.06 20.78
N GLN A 54 20.26 23.99 21.43
CA GLN A 54 21.70 24.20 21.22
C GLN A 54 22.52 22.94 21.53
N ASN A 55 22.25 22.29 22.66
CA ASN A 55 22.93 21.03 23.03
C ASN A 55 22.70 19.92 21.99
N ILE A 56 21.50 19.81 21.41
CA ILE A 56 21.19 18.84 20.35
C ILE A 56 22.03 19.13 19.10
N ASN A 57 22.16 20.41 18.73
CA ASN A 57 22.95 20.83 17.58
C ASN A 57 24.45 20.55 17.78
N ASP A 58 24.99 20.94 18.94
CA ASP A 58 26.38 20.69 19.31
C ASP A 58 26.69 19.18 19.30
N ALA A 59 25.74 18.35 19.76
CA ALA A 59 25.87 16.91 19.75
C ALA A 59 25.95 16.29 18.36
N TYR A 60 25.11 16.77 17.45
CA TYR A 60 25.14 16.33 16.07
C TYR A 60 26.47 16.69 15.39
N HIS A 61 26.91 17.96 15.48
CA HIS A 61 28.15 18.40 14.85
C HIS A 61 29.39 17.69 15.40
N TYR A 62 29.41 17.44 16.71
CA TYR A 62 30.48 16.67 17.32
C TYR A 62 30.59 15.26 16.73
N LEU A 63 29.47 14.52 16.60
CA LEU A 63 29.47 13.17 16.04
C LEU A 63 29.83 13.12 14.56
N VAL A 64 29.37 14.10 13.76
CA VAL A 64 29.76 14.22 12.35
C VAL A 64 31.28 14.39 12.20
N LYS A 65 31.88 15.20 13.08
CA LYS A 65 33.32 15.45 13.10
C LYS A 65 34.11 14.20 13.54
N GLU A 66 33.71 13.57 14.64
CA GLU A 66 34.41 12.39 15.19
C GLU A 66 34.31 11.16 14.28
N LEU A 67 33.21 11.00 13.55
CA LEU A 67 32.99 9.86 12.64
C LEU A 67 33.45 10.16 11.20
N ASN A 68 34.14 11.29 11.00
CA ASN A 68 34.75 11.72 9.74
C ASN A 68 33.77 11.80 8.54
N TRP A 69 32.51 12.17 8.79
CA TRP A 69 31.47 12.33 7.74
C TRP A 69 31.50 13.69 7.03
N LEU A 70 32.57 14.47 7.21
CA LEU A 70 32.71 15.81 6.65
C LEU A 70 32.63 15.84 5.12
N ASN A 71 33.13 14.81 4.43
CA ASN A 71 33.12 14.75 2.97
C ASN A 71 31.74 14.35 2.38
N GLU A 72 30.86 13.70 3.14
CA GLU A 72 29.51 13.31 2.71
C GLU A 72 28.45 14.42 2.94
N CYS A 73 28.80 15.49 3.67
CA CYS A 73 27.87 16.53 4.11
C CYS A 73 27.82 17.79 3.21
N HIS A 74 28.37 17.72 2.00
CA HIS A 74 28.75 18.90 1.20
C HIS A 74 27.60 19.80 0.70
N ASP A 75 26.34 19.38 0.77
CA ASP A 75 25.19 20.15 0.24
C ASP A 75 24.32 20.89 1.28
N ASP A 76 24.29 20.45 2.55
CA ASP A 76 23.31 20.99 3.52
C ASP A 76 23.91 22.02 4.51
N ILE A 77 25.23 22.00 4.76
CA ILE A 77 25.86 22.70 5.91
C ILE A 77 26.13 24.20 5.66
N LYS A 78 26.19 24.66 4.41
CA LYS A 78 26.53 26.07 4.11
C LYS A 78 25.49 27.12 4.54
N ARG A 79 24.29 26.73 4.99
CA ARG A 79 23.22 27.68 5.31
C ARG A 79 23.17 28.15 6.76
N GLU A 80 23.81 27.45 7.69
CA GLU A 80 23.59 27.67 9.14
C GLU A 80 24.65 28.53 9.86
N TYR A 81 25.69 29.01 9.16
CA TYR A 81 26.81 29.77 9.76
C TYR A 81 27.03 31.16 9.17
N ASN A 82 25.96 31.89 8.82
CA ASN A 82 26.06 33.34 8.63
C ASN A 82 25.56 34.07 9.87
N SER A 83 26.44 34.20 10.86
CA SER A 83 26.38 35.29 11.83
C SER A 83 26.90 36.57 11.16
N GLU A 84 26.06 37.61 11.17
CA GLU A 84 26.38 39.03 10.99
C GLU A 84 26.84 39.48 9.58
N GLU A 85 25.91 40.07 8.82
CA GLU A 85 25.97 41.49 8.40
C GLU A 85 24.68 41.85 7.65
N GLU A 86 24.01 42.91 8.11
CA GLU A 86 22.82 43.47 7.49
C GLU A 86 23.13 43.98 6.08
N THR A 87 22.32 43.57 5.10
CA THR A 87 22.02 44.45 3.96
C THR A 87 20.52 44.38 3.67
N GLN A 88 19.90 45.54 3.81
CA GLN A 88 18.53 45.82 3.43
C GLN A 88 18.36 45.57 1.93
N ASP A 89 17.46 44.65 1.60
CA ASP A 89 16.55 44.64 0.45
C ASP A 89 16.43 43.26 -0.17
N GLN A 90 15.47 42.49 0.34
CA GLN A 90 14.49 41.73 -0.45
C GLN A 90 13.56 40.97 0.50
N ARG A 91 12.27 41.30 0.45
CA ARG A 91 11.18 40.57 1.12
C ARG A 91 10.96 39.21 0.45
N GLN A 92 11.93 38.30 0.60
CA GLN A 92 11.66 36.87 0.50
C GLN A 92 11.17 36.43 1.89
N GLN A 93 10.03 35.75 1.93
CA GLN A 93 9.46 35.20 3.16
C GLN A 93 10.53 34.36 3.87
N GLN A 94 11.11 34.86 4.95
CA GLN A 94 11.99 34.07 5.80
C GLN A 94 11.15 32.92 6.36
N GLN A 95 11.35 31.72 5.81
CA GLN A 95 10.86 30.50 6.44
C GLN A 95 11.53 30.41 7.82
N SER A 96 10.75 30.21 8.88
CA SER A 96 11.33 30.00 10.20
C SER A 96 12.31 28.80 10.15
N PRO A 97 13.42 28.81 10.90
CA PRO A 97 14.35 27.67 11.00
C PRO A 97 13.65 26.33 11.33
N TYR A 98 12.52 26.40 12.05
CA TYR A 98 11.65 25.26 12.28
C TYR A 98 11.12 24.64 10.98
N MET A 99 10.76 25.47 10.01
CA MET A 99 10.15 25.07 8.74
C MET A 99 11.15 24.41 7.82
N GLU A 100 12.40 24.89 7.84
CA GLU A 100 13.51 24.25 7.14
C GLU A 100 13.77 22.85 7.70
N LEU A 101 13.83 22.71 9.03
CA LEU A 101 13.98 21.42 9.70
C LEU A 101 12.82 20.47 9.39
N LEU A 102 11.58 20.99 9.36
CA LEU A 102 10.40 20.22 9.01
C LEU A 102 10.48 19.72 7.56
N GLN A 103 10.92 20.57 6.64
CA GLN A 103 11.08 20.21 5.23
C GLN A 103 12.10 19.10 5.03
N ILE A 104 13.25 19.18 5.71
CA ILE A 104 14.28 18.14 5.64
C ILE A 104 13.76 16.83 6.23
N PHE A 105 13.07 16.89 7.37
CA PHE A 105 12.45 15.71 7.98
C PHE A 105 11.43 15.04 7.05
N MET A 106 10.58 15.85 6.42
CA MET A 106 9.55 15.39 5.48
C MET A 106 10.17 14.70 4.26
N ARG A 107 11.21 15.30 3.66
CA ARG A 107 11.97 14.69 2.55
C ARG A 107 12.59 13.35 2.93
N GLY A 108 13.01 13.18 4.18
CA GLY A 108 13.59 11.93 4.68
C GLY A 108 12.56 10.85 5.03
N VAL A 109 11.29 11.20 5.21
CA VAL A 109 10.20 10.26 5.53
C VAL A 109 9.39 9.89 4.28
N PHE A 110 9.16 10.85 3.40
CA PHE A 110 8.44 10.68 2.15
C PHE A 110 9.46 10.67 0.98
N GLU A 111 9.91 9.49 0.56
CA GLU A 111 10.74 9.34 -0.64
C GLU A 111 9.81 9.37 -1.88
N GLY A 112 9.79 10.44 -2.69
CA GLY A 112 9.00 10.48 -3.94
C GLY A 112 8.48 11.85 -4.45
N LYS A 113 7.74 11.83 -5.57
CA LYS A 113 7.26 13.00 -6.35
C LYS A 113 6.06 13.77 -5.74
N TYR A 114 5.40 13.25 -4.71
CA TYR A 114 4.20 13.83 -4.11
C TYR A 114 4.49 14.84 -2.97
N ASN A 115 5.76 15.23 -2.81
CA ASN A 115 6.24 15.86 -1.59
C ASN A 115 5.78 17.30 -1.37
N ASP A 116 5.63 18.12 -2.42
CA ASP A 116 5.46 19.56 -2.20
C ASP A 116 4.04 19.94 -1.77
N ILE A 117 3.02 19.27 -2.29
CA ILE A 117 1.61 19.50 -1.91
C ILE A 117 1.36 18.96 -0.51
N ILE A 118 1.78 17.72 -0.24
CA ILE A 118 1.69 17.08 1.08
C ILE A 118 2.45 17.91 2.12
N PHE A 119 3.63 18.42 1.76
CA PHE A 119 4.42 19.29 2.62
C PHE A 119 3.66 20.57 2.98
N LYS A 120 3.10 21.29 2.01
CA LYS A 120 2.31 22.50 2.26
C LYS A 120 1.11 22.24 3.19
N ILE A 121 0.39 21.16 2.96
CA ILE A 121 -0.76 20.77 3.80
C ILE A 121 -0.29 20.52 5.24
N ILE A 122 0.76 19.72 5.42
CA ILE A 122 1.30 19.42 6.75
C ILE A 122 1.86 20.67 7.41
N GLN A 123 2.50 21.54 6.64
CA GLN A 123 3.01 22.83 7.09
C GLN A 123 1.89 23.69 7.67
N ASP A 124 0.78 23.84 6.95
CA ASP A 124 -0.37 24.64 7.38
C ASP A 124 -1.07 24.05 8.62
N ILE A 125 -1.17 22.71 8.69
CA ILE A 125 -1.68 21.98 9.85
C ILE A 125 -0.80 22.24 11.08
N VAL A 126 0.51 22.07 10.92
CA VAL A 126 1.49 22.19 12.02
C VAL A 126 1.60 23.63 12.49
N LEU A 127 1.48 24.63 11.61
CA LEU A 127 1.45 26.05 11.99
C LEU A 127 0.18 26.45 12.77
N GLY A 128 -0.83 25.59 12.83
CA GLY A 128 -1.97 25.77 13.73
C GLY A 128 -3.11 26.62 13.17
N CYS A 129 -3.21 26.78 11.84
CA CYS A 129 -4.35 27.42 11.21
C CYS A 129 -5.57 26.48 11.16
N LYS A 130 -6.15 26.17 12.33
CA LYS A 130 -7.19 25.13 12.53
C LYS A 130 -8.31 25.13 11.49
N LYS A 131 -8.81 26.31 11.07
CA LYS A 131 -9.92 26.41 10.10
C LYS A 131 -9.49 26.19 8.65
N ILE A 132 -8.30 26.67 8.29
CA ILE A 132 -7.77 26.53 6.92
C ILE A 132 -7.32 25.08 6.72
N SER A 133 -6.67 24.51 7.74
CA SER A 133 -6.15 23.15 7.72
C SER A 133 -7.22 22.06 7.64
N LEU A 134 -8.40 22.28 8.22
CA LEU A 134 -9.50 21.30 8.15
C LEU A 134 -10.20 21.33 6.78
N LYS A 135 -10.48 22.53 6.23
CA LYS A 135 -11.02 22.66 4.87
C LYS A 135 -10.11 22.07 3.80
N LEU A 136 -8.81 22.40 3.88
CA LEU A 136 -7.82 21.82 2.97
C LEU A 136 -7.76 20.29 3.07
N PHE A 137 -8.04 19.74 4.24
CA PHE A 137 -8.05 18.30 4.48
C PHE A 137 -9.36 17.64 4.00
N GLU A 138 -10.49 18.33 4.07
CA GLU A 138 -11.79 17.92 3.49
C GLU A 138 -11.72 17.81 1.96
N ASP A 139 -10.94 18.65 1.29
CA ASP A 139 -10.84 18.65 -0.18
C ASP A 139 -9.92 17.55 -0.75
N LEU A 140 -9.21 16.78 0.10
CA LEU A 140 -8.26 15.76 -0.35
C LEU A 140 -8.94 14.45 -0.79
N ASP A 141 -8.29 13.71 -1.67
CA ASP A 141 -8.68 12.34 -2.01
C ASP A 141 -8.48 11.38 -0.82
N LYS A 142 -9.20 10.25 -0.84
CA LYS A 142 -9.21 9.24 0.23
C LYS A 142 -7.81 8.74 0.59
N ASP A 143 -6.99 8.40 -0.41
CA ASP A 143 -5.64 7.87 -0.20
C ASP A 143 -4.71 8.90 0.43
N THR A 144 -4.73 10.13 -0.08
CA THR A 144 -3.91 11.24 0.47
C THR A 144 -4.34 11.58 1.89
N CYS A 145 -5.66 11.59 2.18
CA CYS A 145 -6.19 11.76 3.53
C CYS A 145 -5.62 10.72 4.51
N VAL A 146 -5.65 9.43 4.15
CA VAL A 146 -5.14 8.34 5.00
C VAL A 146 -3.63 8.46 5.20
N LYS A 147 -2.87 8.78 4.13
CA LYS A 147 -1.41 8.97 4.22
C LYS A 147 -1.04 10.14 5.14
N ILE A 148 -1.72 11.28 5.01
CA ILE A 148 -1.45 12.45 5.84
C ILE A 148 -1.88 12.19 7.29
N TYR A 149 -3.09 11.66 7.51
CA TYR A 149 -3.59 11.33 8.85
C TYR A 149 -2.67 10.34 9.57
N SER A 150 -2.27 9.25 8.91
CA SER A 150 -1.37 8.25 9.50
C SER A 150 0.00 8.86 9.87
N PHE A 151 0.56 9.71 9.02
CA PHE A 151 1.79 10.44 9.32
C PHE A 151 1.63 11.37 10.54
N LEU A 152 0.60 12.21 10.56
CA LEU A 152 0.35 13.15 11.66
C LEU A 152 0.07 12.43 12.98
N SER A 153 -0.69 11.33 12.93
CA SER A 153 -0.96 10.48 14.10
C SER A 153 0.33 9.83 14.62
N LYS A 154 1.19 9.34 13.73
CA LYS A 154 2.47 8.71 14.11
C LYS A 154 3.43 9.71 14.74
N TYR A 155 3.49 10.93 14.23
CA TYR A 155 4.41 11.98 14.68
C TYR A 155 3.75 13.06 15.55
N GLN A 156 2.55 12.81 16.07
CA GLN A 156 1.74 13.77 16.84
C GLN A 156 2.54 14.48 17.94
N LYS A 157 3.24 13.70 18.79
CA LYS A 157 4.07 14.22 19.88
C LYS A 157 5.29 15.00 19.39
N THR A 158 5.83 14.63 18.24
CA THR A 158 7.04 15.27 17.66
C THR A 158 6.70 16.62 17.05
N LEU A 159 5.54 16.71 16.40
CA LEU A 159 5.07 17.89 15.70
C LEU A 159 4.20 18.82 16.57
N HIS A 160 4.02 18.47 17.86
CA HIS A 160 3.17 19.21 18.81
C HIS A 160 1.74 19.42 18.30
N ILE A 161 1.17 18.39 17.68
CA ILE A 161 -0.18 18.45 17.10
C ILE A 161 -1.21 18.24 18.21
N ASN A 162 -2.15 19.19 18.32
CA ASN A 162 -3.26 19.13 19.26
C ASN A 162 -4.13 17.88 18.99
N THR A 163 -4.45 17.13 20.06
CA THR A 163 -5.34 15.96 20.01
C THR A 163 -6.70 16.28 19.40
N ILE A 164 -7.23 17.49 19.64
CA ILE A 164 -8.51 17.95 19.06
C ILE A 164 -8.38 18.04 17.53
N THR A 165 -7.29 18.63 17.02
CA THR A 165 -7.06 18.73 15.57
C THR A 165 -6.97 17.34 14.93
N LEU A 166 -6.25 16.42 15.58
CA LEU A 166 -6.12 15.04 15.09
C LEU A 166 -7.45 14.27 15.13
N SER A 167 -8.29 14.54 16.14
CA SER A 167 -9.61 13.92 16.27
C SER A 167 -10.57 14.41 15.17
N ASN A 168 -10.59 15.72 14.90
CA ASN A 168 -11.40 16.27 13.81
C ASN A 168 -10.94 15.73 12.44
N MET A 169 -9.63 15.56 12.22
CA MET A 169 -9.12 14.93 11.00
C MET A 169 -9.54 13.47 10.89
N ARG A 170 -9.53 12.73 12.01
CA ARG A 170 -10.03 11.35 12.04
C ARG A 170 -11.50 11.28 11.63
N GLU A 171 -12.33 12.21 12.13
CA GLU A 171 -13.75 12.31 11.75
C GLU A 171 -13.89 12.56 10.25
N ILE A 172 -13.16 13.51 9.68
CA ILE A 172 -13.15 13.77 8.22
C ILE A 172 -12.72 12.53 7.42
N VAL A 173 -11.69 11.81 7.88
CA VAL A 173 -11.28 10.55 7.23
C VAL A 173 -12.43 9.55 7.29
N GLN A 174 -13.04 9.34 8.47
CA GLN A 174 -14.14 8.39 8.63
C GLN A 174 -15.34 8.77 7.76
N GLU A 175 -15.72 10.04 7.73
CA GLU A 175 -16.80 10.56 6.88
C GLU A 175 -16.54 10.29 5.40
N LYS A 176 -15.31 10.47 4.92
CA LYS A 176 -14.94 10.14 3.53
C LYS A 176 -15.10 8.66 3.17
N PHE A 177 -15.10 7.76 4.15
CA PHE A 177 -15.33 6.33 3.93
C PHE A 177 -16.74 5.88 4.36
N ASN A 178 -17.60 6.76 4.89
CA ASN A 178 -18.97 6.41 5.26
C ASN A 178 -19.80 6.01 4.02
N ASP A 179 -19.49 6.61 2.88
CA ASP A 179 -20.14 6.32 1.60
C ASP A 179 -19.44 5.17 0.86
N VAL A 180 -18.64 4.33 1.55
CA VAL A 180 -18.02 3.13 0.95
C VAL A 180 -18.58 1.88 1.60
N LEU A 181 -19.27 1.05 0.82
CA LEU A 181 -19.79 -0.24 1.26
C LEU A 181 -18.99 -1.38 0.63
N VAL A 182 -18.43 -2.25 1.47
CA VAL A 182 -17.68 -3.42 1.01
C VAL A 182 -18.50 -4.69 1.23
N TYR A 183 -18.83 -5.39 0.16
CA TYR A 183 -19.51 -6.69 0.19
C TYR A 183 -18.54 -7.80 -0.18
N LYS A 184 -18.44 -8.81 0.69
CA LYS A 184 -17.67 -10.03 0.42
C LYS A 184 -18.61 -11.12 -0.08
N LEU A 185 -18.33 -11.65 -1.27
CA LEU A 185 -19.07 -12.74 -1.89
C LEU A 185 -18.19 -14.00 -1.89
N ASN A 186 -18.79 -15.14 -1.56
CA ASN A 186 -18.12 -16.44 -1.50
C ASN A 186 -18.71 -17.40 -2.53
N PRO A 187 -18.49 -17.18 -3.85
CA PRO A 187 -19.03 -18.04 -4.88
C PRO A 187 -18.39 -19.43 -4.87
N SER A 188 -19.14 -20.45 -5.29
CA SER A 188 -18.58 -21.78 -5.53
C SER A 188 -17.83 -21.84 -6.87
N ILE A 189 -17.01 -22.89 -7.07
CA ILE A 189 -16.42 -23.17 -8.39
C ILE A 189 -17.47 -23.33 -9.50
N ASN A 190 -18.67 -23.80 -9.17
CA ASN A 190 -19.77 -23.92 -10.13
C ASN A 190 -20.30 -22.54 -10.54
N ASP A 191 -20.37 -21.60 -9.61
CA ASP A 191 -20.80 -20.24 -9.91
C ASP A 191 -19.82 -19.55 -10.86
N LEU A 192 -18.52 -19.72 -10.58
CA LEU A 192 -17.43 -19.19 -11.40
C LEU A 192 -17.49 -19.77 -12.84
N ILE A 193 -17.49 -21.10 -12.97
CA ILE A 193 -17.34 -21.77 -14.27
C ILE A 193 -18.58 -21.66 -15.17
N ASN A 194 -19.73 -21.36 -14.57
CA ASN A 194 -20.99 -21.13 -15.29
C ASN A 194 -21.26 -19.65 -15.55
N ASN A 195 -20.33 -18.76 -15.19
CA ASN A 195 -20.48 -17.32 -15.32
C ASN A 195 -21.77 -16.81 -14.64
N ASN A 196 -22.02 -17.27 -13.41
CA ASN A 196 -23.16 -16.80 -12.64
C ASN A 196 -22.97 -15.34 -12.24
N ILE A 197 -24.06 -14.56 -12.32
CA ILE A 197 -24.12 -13.16 -11.93
C ILE A 197 -24.94 -13.06 -10.65
N PHE A 198 -24.36 -12.49 -9.61
CA PHE A 198 -25.04 -12.26 -8.35
C PHE A 198 -25.81 -10.95 -8.38
N LYS A 199 -27.08 -10.97 -7.96
CA LYS A 199 -27.92 -9.77 -7.85
C LYS A 199 -27.81 -9.21 -6.44
N LEU A 200 -26.99 -8.19 -6.27
CA LEU A 200 -26.81 -7.50 -5.00
C LEU A 200 -27.80 -6.34 -4.91
N ASN A 201 -28.65 -6.31 -3.89
CA ASN A 201 -29.59 -5.21 -3.67
C ASN A 201 -29.00 -4.23 -2.64
N VAL A 202 -28.77 -2.99 -3.05
CA VAL A 202 -28.27 -1.90 -2.21
C VAL A 202 -29.14 -0.67 -2.44
N PHE A 203 -29.73 -0.12 -1.37
CA PHE A 203 -30.64 1.04 -1.43
C PHE A 203 -31.82 0.90 -2.41
N ASP A 204 -32.40 -0.30 -2.50
CA ASP A 204 -33.49 -0.63 -3.44
C ASP A 204 -33.09 -0.59 -4.93
N GLU A 205 -31.79 -0.47 -5.23
CA GLU A 205 -31.19 -0.63 -6.56
C GLU A 205 -30.41 -1.95 -6.63
N ILE A 206 -30.31 -2.54 -7.83
CA ILE A 206 -29.68 -3.85 -8.03
C ILE A 206 -28.35 -3.68 -8.76
N CYS A 207 -27.24 -4.07 -8.12
CA CYS A 207 -25.97 -4.34 -8.79
C CYS A 207 -25.96 -5.76 -9.34
N TYR A 208 -25.47 -5.92 -10.56
CA TYR A 208 -25.19 -7.23 -11.14
C TYR A 208 -23.69 -7.51 -11.03
N VAL A 209 -23.33 -8.38 -10.10
CA VAL A 209 -21.94 -8.67 -9.74
C VAL A 209 -21.47 -9.94 -10.46
N PRO A 210 -20.47 -9.86 -11.34
CA PRO A 210 -19.94 -11.03 -12.03
C PRO A 210 -19.07 -11.84 -11.07
N LEU A 211 -19.43 -13.08 -10.79
CA LEU A 211 -18.78 -13.85 -9.71
C LEU A 211 -17.35 -14.30 -10.04
N TRP A 212 -16.94 -14.23 -11.31
CA TRP A 212 -15.58 -14.57 -11.78
C TRP A 212 -14.62 -13.38 -11.77
N ILE A 213 -15.07 -12.18 -11.38
CA ILE A 213 -14.21 -11.01 -11.24
C ILE A 213 -13.87 -10.85 -9.75
N LYS A 214 -12.57 -10.75 -9.44
CA LYS A 214 -12.05 -10.69 -8.07
C LYS A 214 -12.55 -9.46 -7.30
N GLU A 215 -12.60 -8.32 -7.98
CA GLU A 215 -13.01 -7.04 -7.40
C GLU A 215 -13.83 -6.25 -8.42
N SER A 216 -14.97 -5.71 -8.00
CA SER A 216 -15.81 -4.85 -8.84
C SER A 216 -16.27 -3.63 -8.05
N TYR A 217 -16.40 -2.52 -8.77
CA TYR A 217 -16.74 -1.21 -8.21
C TYR A 217 -18.04 -0.73 -8.84
N PHE A 218 -18.96 -0.28 -8.00
CA PHE A 218 -20.23 0.31 -8.42
C PHE A 218 -20.40 1.66 -7.70
N ASP A 219 -21.08 2.59 -8.34
CA ASP A 219 -21.53 3.83 -7.71
C ASP A 219 -23.05 3.82 -7.70
N ILE A 220 -23.65 3.72 -6.53
CA ILE A 220 -25.11 3.71 -6.34
C ILE A 220 -25.47 4.76 -5.32
N SER A 221 -26.35 5.70 -5.70
CA SER A 221 -26.84 6.75 -4.81
C SER A 221 -25.70 7.56 -4.15
N ASN A 222 -24.61 7.85 -4.87
CA ASN A 222 -23.38 8.49 -4.38
C ASN A 222 -22.62 7.67 -3.32
N CYS A 223 -22.89 6.37 -3.23
CA CYS A 223 -22.17 5.42 -2.40
C CYS A 223 -21.32 4.51 -3.28
N GLU A 224 -20.02 4.48 -3.01
CA GLU A 224 -19.08 3.57 -3.64
C GLU A 224 -19.25 2.17 -3.05
N ILE A 225 -19.69 1.22 -3.87
CA ILE A 225 -19.85 -0.16 -3.49
C ILE A 225 -18.69 -0.95 -4.08
N ILE A 226 -17.94 -1.62 -3.21
CA ILE A 226 -16.86 -2.52 -3.59
C ILE A 226 -17.32 -3.94 -3.30
N THR A 227 -17.31 -4.79 -4.32
CA THR A 227 -17.61 -6.21 -4.15
C THR A 227 -16.35 -7.03 -4.33
N LEU A 228 -16.02 -7.85 -3.34
CA LEU A 228 -14.87 -8.73 -3.32
C LEU A 228 -15.32 -10.18 -3.46
N CYS A 229 -14.91 -10.85 -4.53
CA CYS A 229 -15.21 -12.25 -4.77
C CYS A 229 -14.07 -13.12 -4.24
N GLU A 230 -14.34 -13.85 -3.16
CA GLU A 230 -13.44 -14.82 -2.55
C GLU A 230 -14.03 -16.22 -2.66
N PRO A 231 -13.77 -16.95 -3.76
CA PRO A 231 -14.43 -18.21 -4.02
C PRO A 231 -14.06 -19.32 -3.02
N GLU A 232 -15.04 -20.17 -2.72
CA GLU A 232 -14.82 -21.41 -1.98
C GLU A 232 -14.35 -22.50 -2.95
N LEU A 233 -13.04 -22.76 -2.95
CA LEU A 233 -12.40 -23.71 -3.84
C LEU A 233 -11.99 -25.00 -3.11
N PRO A 234 -12.11 -26.17 -3.77
CA PRO A 234 -11.48 -27.40 -3.31
C PRO A 234 -9.95 -27.30 -3.26
N ASP A 235 -9.30 -28.04 -2.36
CA ASP A 235 -7.83 -28.02 -2.16
C ASP A 235 -7.00 -28.27 -3.42
N ASN A 236 -7.57 -29.00 -4.39
CA ASN A 236 -6.90 -29.35 -5.62
C ASN A 236 -7.09 -28.32 -6.75
N ILE A 237 -7.78 -27.21 -6.50
CA ILE A 237 -8.09 -26.17 -7.49
C ILE A 237 -7.57 -24.82 -7.01
N LEU A 238 -6.87 -24.10 -7.90
CA LEU A 238 -6.43 -22.73 -7.69
C LEU A 238 -6.78 -21.88 -8.91
N ILE A 239 -6.97 -20.58 -8.71
CA ILE A 239 -7.22 -19.58 -9.76
C ILE A 239 -6.09 -18.55 -9.69
N ASP A 240 -5.51 -18.19 -10.84
CA ASP A 240 -4.54 -17.09 -10.93
C ASP A 240 -5.19 -15.75 -11.30
N ASP A 241 -4.40 -14.68 -11.31
CA ASP A 241 -4.90 -13.33 -11.64
C ASP A 241 -5.37 -13.18 -13.11
N ASN A 242 -5.02 -14.12 -13.99
CA ASN A 242 -5.47 -14.16 -15.39
C ASN A 242 -6.69 -15.08 -15.58
N ASN A 243 -7.33 -15.50 -14.49
CA ASN A 243 -8.48 -16.40 -14.48
C ASN A 243 -8.18 -17.82 -15.02
N ASN A 244 -6.91 -18.22 -15.10
CA ASN A 244 -6.53 -19.59 -15.41
C ASN A 244 -6.85 -20.50 -14.21
N LEU A 245 -7.40 -21.68 -14.51
CA LEU A 245 -7.73 -22.69 -13.52
C LEU A 245 -6.60 -23.71 -13.41
N TYR A 246 -5.94 -23.79 -12.26
CA TYR A 246 -4.96 -24.81 -11.95
C TYR A 246 -5.63 -25.97 -11.23
N VAL A 247 -5.52 -27.18 -11.76
CA VAL A 247 -6.12 -28.39 -11.17
C VAL A 247 -5.03 -29.42 -10.94
N THR A 248 -4.94 -29.92 -9.71
CA THR A 248 -4.04 -31.04 -9.39
C THR A 248 -4.79 -32.36 -9.45
N LYS A 249 -4.29 -33.29 -10.26
CA LYS A 249 -4.83 -34.64 -10.42
C LYS A 249 -3.75 -35.67 -10.11
N ARG A 250 -3.96 -36.42 -9.04
CA ARG A 250 -3.12 -37.58 -8.68
C ARG A 250 -3.73 -38.86 -9.23
N ILE A 251 -2.89 -39.73 -9.78
CA ILE A 251 -3.30 -40.97 -10.45
C ILE A 251 -2.38 -42.10 -10.01
N SER A 252 -2.95 -43.19 -9.49
CA SER A 252 -2.21 -44.43 -9.20
C SER A 252 -1.79 -45.10 -10.51
N ILE A 253 -0.49 -45.40 -10.66
CA ILE A 253 -0.01 -46.14 -11.85
C ILE A 253 -0.61 -47.54 -11.90
N LYS A 254 -0.69 -48.21 -10.74
CA LYS A 254 -1.06 -49.63 -10.67
C LYS A 254 -2.54 -49.88 -10.90
N ASP A 255 -3.38 -48.92 -10.50
CA ASP A 255 -4.82 -49.11 -10.48
C ASP A 255 -5.49 -48.29 -11.58
N GLU A 256 -5.30 -46.97 -11.59
CA GLU A 256 -6.04 -46.05 -12.47
C GLU A 256 -5.45 -45.95 -13.88
N LEU A 257 -4.12 -45.79 -14.00
CA LEU A 257 -3.49 -45.59 -15.31
C LEU A 257 -3.58 -46.84 -16.19
N ILE A 258 -3.34 -48.03 -15.60
CA ILE A 258 -3.45 -49.30 -16.33
C ILE A 258 -4.87 -49.52 -16.82
N ASP A 259 -5.88 -49.22 -15.99
CA ASP A 259 -7.28 -49.35 -16.36
C ASP A 259 -7.67 -48.42 -17.51
N LEU A 260 -7.22 -47.15 -17.45
CA LEU A 260 -7.41 -46.17 -18.53
C LEU A 260 -6.83 -46.67 -19.87
N ILE A 261 -5.63 -47.24 -19.85
CA ILE A 261 -4.94 -47.75 -21.05
C ILE A 261 -5.65 -49.00 -21.60
N GLN A 262 -6.06 -49.94 -20.74
CA GLN A 262 -6.67 -51.21 -21.17
C GLN A 262 -8.06 -51.00 -21.77
N HIS A 263 -8.83 -50.07 -21.23
CA HIS A 263 -10.19 -49.79 -21.68
C HIS A 263 -10.26 -48.64 -22.71
N GLY A 264 -9.13 -48.02 -23.06
CA GLY A 264 -9.04 -46.98 -24.09
C GLY A 264 -9.78 -45.69 -23.72
N GLY A 265 -9.83 -45.36 -22.43
CA GLY A 265 -10.53 -44.18 -21.92
C GLY A 265 -9.66 -42.93 -21.90
N ASP A 266 -10.30 -41.77 -21.91
CA ASP A 266 -9.66 -40.48 -21.65
C ASP A 266 -9.65 -40.18 -20.15
N LEU A 267 -8.62 -39.47 -19.68
CA LEU A 267 -8.51 -39.06 -18.30
C LEU A 267 -9.52 -37.95 -18.00
N LYS A 268 -10.44 -38.22 -17.08
CA LYS A 268 -11.49 -37.27 -16.66
C LYS A 268 -11.01 -36.35 -15.53
N ILE A 269 -11.14 -35.05 -15.77
CA ILE A 269 -10.87 -33.97 -14.82
C ILE A 269 -12.19 -33.31 -14.45
N TYR A 270 -12.55 -33.40 -13.16
CA TYR A 270 -13.77 -32.81 -12.63
C TYR A 270 -13.46 -31.44 -12.05
N ILE A 271 -14.19 -30.42 -12.50
CA ILE A 271 -14.13 -29.05 -11.98
C ILE A 271 -15.56 -28.64 -11.68
N GLY A 272 -15.96 -28.76 -10.41
CA GLY A 272 -17.35 -28.64 -10.02
C GLY A 272 -18.21 -29.67 -10.74
N GLU A 273 -19.25 -29.22 -11.44
CA GLU A 273 -20.17 -30.06 -12.22
C GLU A 273 -19.68 -30.35 -13.65
N LYS A 274 -18.62 -29.68 -14.11
CA LYS A 274 -18.07 -29.89 -15.46
C LYS A 274 -17.01 -30.98 -15.47
N VAL A 275 -16.98 -31.73 -16.58
CA VAL A 275 -16.00 -32.78 -16.84
C VAL A 275 -15.21 -32.41 -18.09
N PHE A 276 -13.89 -32.44 -17.96
CA PHE A 276 -12.96 -32.25 -19.06
C PHE A 276 -12.19 -33.55 -19.31
N GLU A 277 -11.97 -33.88 -20.57
CA GLU A 277 -11.34 -35.12 -20.98
C GLU A 277 -9.95 -34.82 -21.56
N ILE A 278 -8.93 -35.51 -21.02
CA ILE A 278 -7.56 -35.44 -21.51
C ILE A 278 -7.28 -36.75 -22.26
N PRO A 279 -6.98 -36.69 -23.56
CA PRO A 279 -6.69 -37.89 -24.34
C PRO A 279 -5.51 -38.66 -23.78
N THR A 280 -5.68 -39.95 -23.48
CA THR A 280 -4.62 -40.77 -22.87
C THR A 280 -3.37 -40.84 -23.74
N LYS A 281 -3.53 -40.76 -25.07
CA LYS A 281 -2.42 -40.68 -26.04
C LYS A 281 -1.53 -39.43 -25.90
N GLU A 282 -2.01 -38.38 -25.24
CA GLU A 282 -1.29 -37.13 -25.01
C GLU A 282 -0.58 -37.11 -23.65
N LEU A 283 -0.79 -38.14 -22.82
CA LEU A 283 -0.08 -38.33 -21.56
C LEU A 283 1.31 -38.91 -21.81
N ASN A 284 2.31 -38.36 -21.11
CA ASN A 284 3.67 -38.87 -21.13
C ASN A 284 3.91 -39.79 -19.92
N MET A 285 4.76 -40.81 -20.09
CA MET A 285 5.21 -41.67 -18.99
C MET A 285 6.30 -40.97 -18.16
N LYS A 286 5.89 -39.97 -17.38
CA LYS A 286 6.75 -39.18 -16.47
C LYS A 286 6.02 -38.95 -15.15
N LYS A 287 6.75 -38.96 -14.03
CA LYS A 287 6.17 -38.82 -12.68
C LYS A 287 5.23 -37.62 -12.54
N GLU A 288 5.63 -36.47 -13.06
CA GLU A 288 4.84 -35.24 -13.05
C GLU A 288 4.78 -34.66 -14.45
N GLN A 289 3.63 -34.12 -14.84
CA GLN A 289 3.45 -33.44 -16.11
C GLN A 289 2.32 -32.41 -16.04
N VAL A 290 2.32 -31.50 -17.01
CA VAL A 290 1.31 -30.45 -17.15
C VAL A 290 0.59 -30.62 -18.47
N TYR A 291 -0.74 -30.59 -18.44
CA TYR A 291 -1.59 -30.57 -19.61
C TYR A 291 -2.41 -29.27 -19.63
N ILE A 292 -2.50 -28.61 -20.78
CA ILE A 292 -3.21 -27.32 -20.90
C ILE A 292 -4.41 -27.49 -21.80
N ILE A 293 -5.60 -27.29 -21.25
CA ILE A 293 -6.87 -27.24 -21.99
C ILE A 293 -7.15 -25.77 -22.32
N LYS A 294 -6.91 -25.40 -23.57
CA LYS A 294 -6.98 -24.00 -24.01
C LYS A 294 -8.40 -23.46 -24.04
N ASN A 295 -8.57 -22.20 -23.63
CA ASN A 295 -9.84 -21.45 -23.65
C ASN A 295 -11.00 -22.17 -22.91
N MET A 296 -10.68 -22.93 -21.86
CA MET A 296 -11.66 -23.64 -21.03
C MET A 296 -11.64 -23.21 -19.56
N GLY A 297 -10.76 -22.27 -19.20
CA GLY A 297 -10.69 -21.64 -17.89
C GLY A 297 -11.86 -20.70 -17.63
N LEU A 298 -11.74 -19.86 -16.61
CA LEU A 298 -12.77 -18.86 -16.32
C LEU A 298 -12.73 -17.75 -17.39
N LEU A 299 -13.84 -17.00 -17.51
CA LEU A 299 -13.90 -15.87 -18.43
C LEU A 299 -12.79 -14.88 -18.07
N LYS A 300 -11.99 -14.44 -19.05
CA LYS A 300 -10.93 -13.46 -18.75
C LYS A 300 -11.54 -12.18 -18.22
N ASN A 301 -10.86 -11.57 -17.26
CA ASN A 301 -11.15 -10.21 -16.84
C ASN A 301 -11.05 -9.34 -18.09
N VAL A 302 -12.14 -8.65 -18.39
CA VAL A 302 -12.15 -7.69 -19.48
C VAL A 302 -11.81 -6.36 -18.84
N ASP A 303 -10.57 -5.95 -18.99
CA ASP A 303 -10.20 -4.57 -18.72
C ASP A 303 -10.99 -3.69 -19.72
N ASP A 304 -11.80 -2.78 -19.20
CA ASP A 304 -12.49 -1.69 -19.92
C ASP A 304 -13.67 -2.03 -20.86
N ILE A 305 -14.34 -3.20 -20.75
CA ILE A 305 -15.68 -3.35 -21.35
C ILE A 305 -16.72 -3.12 -20.26
N ASP A 306 -17.54 -2.08 -20.46
CA ASP A 306 -18.73 -1.80 -19.66
C ASP A 306 -19.50 -3.10 -19.45
N PHE A 307 -19.72 -3.51 -18.21
CA PHE A 307 -20.46 -4.74 -17.91
C PHE A 307 -21.89 -4.69 -18.50
N GLU A 308 -22.43 -3.49 -18.73
CA GLU A 308 -23.65 -3.26 -19.53
C GLU A 308 -23.54 -3.83 -20.95
N THR A 309 -22.39 -3.69 -21.61
CA THR A 309 -22.11 -4.28 -22.92
C THR A 309 -22.10 -5.82 -22.83
N TYR A 310 -21.57 -6.42 -21.75
CA TYR A 310 -21.63 -7.88 -21.55
C TYR A 310 -23.08 -8.39 -21.38
N LEU A 311 -23.94 -7.64 -20.70
CA LEU A 311 -25.35 -7.98 -20.54
C LEU A 311 -26.12 -7.87 -21.86
N ASP A 312 -25.83 -6.86 -22.68
CA ASP A 312 -26.46 -6.65 -23.99
C ASP A 312 -25.95 -7.62 -25.07
N ASP A 313 -24.65 -7.96 -25.05
CA ASP A 313 -23.97 -8.82 -26.03
C ASP A 313 -23.98 -10.32 -25.68
N GLN A 314 -24.88 -10.79 -24.79
CA GLN A 314 -25.15 -12.23 -24.63
C GLN A 314 -25.51 -12.94 -25.97
N LYS A 315 -25.78 -12.17 -27.03
CA LYS A 315 -25.97 -12.63 -28.42
C LYS A 315 -24.66 -12.84 -29.22
N ASN A 316 -23.54 -12.23 -28.82
CA ASN A 316 -22.22 -12.33 -29.47
C ASN A 316 -21.19 -12.97 -28.52
N LYS A 317 -21.30 -14.28 -28.32
CA LYS A 317 -20.38 -15.08 -27.48
C LYS A 317 -18.91 -15.03 -27.93
N ASP A 318 -18.63 -14.60 -29.16
CA ASP A 318 -17.29 -14.59 -29.74
C ASP A 318 -16.37 -13.44 -29.25
N LEU A 319 -16.91 -12.44 -28.55
CA LEU A 319 -16.09 -11.32 -28.04
C LEU A 319 -15.29 -11.69 -26.77
N PHE A 320 -15.78 -12.62 -25.96
CA PHE A 320 -15.21 -12.91 -24.65
C PHE A 320 -14.43 -14.23 -24.66
N LYS A 321 -13.12 -14.15 -24.42
CA LYS A 321 -12.25 -15.34 -24.39
C LYS A 321 -12.14 -15.87 -22.97
N ASN A 322 -12.32 -17.17 -22.82
CA ASN A 322 -11.95 -17.87 -21.59
C ASN A 322 -10.42 -17.93 -21.46
N ALA A 323 -9.97 -18.02 -20.21
CA ALA A 323 -8.61 -18.38 -19.85
C ALA A 323 -8.37 -19.89 -20.09
N ASP A 324 -7.23 -20.42 -19.65
CA ASP A 324 -6.89 -21.83 -19.83
C ASP A 324 -7.15 -22.64 -18.55
N ILE A 325 -7.35 -23.96 -18.70
CA ILE A 325 -7.23 -24.90 -17.58
C ILE A 325 -5.85 -25.54 -17.67
N ILE A 326 -5.11 -25.48 -16.57
CA ILE A 326 -3.77 -26.04 -16.41
C ILE A 326 -3.87 -27.20 -15.44
N VAL A 327 -3.75 -28.42 -15.95
CA VAL A 327 -3.88 -29.65 -15.16
C VAL A 327 -2.49 -30.18 -14.84
N ASN A 328 -2.13 -30.14 -13.56
CA ASN A 328 -0.95 -30.78 -13.01
C ASN A 328 -1.27 -32.24 -12.71
N ILE A 329 -0.69 -33.16 -13.48
CA ILE A 329 -0.91 -34.60 -13.36
C ILE A 329 0.30 -35.21 -12.65
N GLU A 330 0.06 -35.88 -11.53
CA GLU A 330 1.08 -36.58 -10.74
C GLU A 330 0.76 -38.08 -10.71
N PHE A 331 1.67 -38.90 -11.24
CA PHE A 331 1.63 -40.35 -11.14
C PHE A 331 2.40 -40.82 -9.92
N TYR A 332 1.79 -41.70 -9.12
CA TYR A 332 2.40 -42.26 -7.92
C TYR A 332 2.31 -43.78 -7.82
#